data_AF-A0A2T0KTF9-F1
#
_entry.id   AF-A0A2T0KTF9-F1
#
_cell.length_a   1.000
_cell.length_b   1.000
_cell.length_c   1.000
_cell.angle_alpha   90.00
_cell.angle_beta   90.00
_cell.angle_gamma   90.00
#
_symmetry.space_group_name_H-M   'P 1'
#
loop_
_entity.id
_entity.type
_entity.pdbx_description
1 polymer ?
#
loop_
_entity_poly.entity_id
_entity_poly.type
_entity_poly.pdbx_seq_one_letter_code
_entity_poly.pdbx_strand_id
1 'polypeptide(L)'
;MKQSYETVAERPIQVRGCRVSAPIHQPWGGACRIVEWIDTAGQISRRVVAEDATAAEVRATINRHVEGRKHVLYDDEKTPRQTLPRQTVARR
;
A
#
# COMPACT_ATOMS: atom_id res chain seq x y z
N MET A 1 24.39 -21.66 0.48
CA MET A 1 24.12 -20.37 1.13
C MET A 1 22.66 -20.35 1.55
N LYS A 2 22.38 -20.53 2.85
CA LYS A 2 21.00 -20.51 3.38
C LYS A 2 20.75 -19.09 3.87
N GLN A 3 19.79 -18.39 3.25
CA GLN A 3 19.46 -17.02 3.60
C GLN A 3 18.75 -17.06 4.96
N SER A 4 19.42 -16.59 6.00
CA SER A 4 18.85 -16.44 7.34
C SER A 4 17.73 -15.40 7.25
N TYR A 5 16.49 -15.84 7.36
CA TYR A 5 15.34 -14.95 7.57
C TYR A 5 15.44 -14.42 8.99
N GLU A 6 16.24 -13.37 9.16
CA GLU A 6 16.18 -12.51 10.33
C GLU A 6 14.71 -12.12 10.49
N THR A 7 14.07 -12.63 11.53
CA THR A 7 12.69 -12.30 11.85
C THR A 7 12.73 -10.90 12.43
N VAL A 8 12.80 -9.91 11.55
CA VAL A 8 12.57 -8.51 11.91
C VAL A 8 11.23 -8.50 12.60
N ALA A 9 11.22 -8.29 13.92
CA ALA A 9 9.99 -8.18 14.68
C ALA A 9 9.07 -7.22 13.95
N GLU A 10 7.98 -7.73 13.36
CA GLU A 10 7.08 -6.97 12.51
C GLU A 10 6.44 -5.87 13.36
N ARG A 11 7.07 -4.69 13.37
CA ARG A 11 6.45 -3.51 13.96
C ARG A 11 5.27 -3.16 13.07
N PRO A 12 4.03 -3.16 13.59
CA PRO A 12 2.87 -2.84 12.77
C PRO A 12 3.02 -1.44 12.19
N ILE A 13 2.89 -1.33 10.86
CA ILE A 13 2.97 -0.04 10.16
C ILE A 13 1.87 0.87 10.69
N GLN A 14 2.26 2.11 11.02
CA GLN A 14 1.31 3.16 11.37
C GLN A 14 0.84 3.84 10.10
N VAL A 15 -0.47 3.82 9.84
CA VAL A 15 -1.08 4.45 8.68
C VAL A 15 -1.88 5.69 9.09
N ARG A 16 -1.80 6.76 8.29
CA ARG A 16 -2.67 7.95 8.39
C ARG A 16 -4.07 7.68 7.84
N GLY A 17 -4.21 6.70 6.94
CA GLY A 17 -5.47 6.32 6.34
C GLY A 17 -5.30 5.07 5.47
N CYS A 18 -6.38 4.32 5.32
CA CYS A 18 -6.44 3.11 4.50
C CYS A 18 -7.83 3.02 3.86
N ARG A 19 -7.89 2.68 2.58
CA ARG A 19 -9.14 2.39 1.86
C ARG A 19 -9.00 1.09 1.08
N VAL A 20 -10.13 0.41 0.93
CA VAL A 20 -10.25 -0.80 0.10
C VAL A 20 -11.30 -0.51 -0.97
N SER A 21 -10.98 -0.75 -2.23
CA SER A 21 -11.92 -0.53 -3.33
C SER A 21 -13.14 -1.46 -3.25
N ALA A 22 -14.15 -1.20 -4.09
CA ALA A 22 -15.10 -2.24 -4.49
C ALA A 22 -14.37 -3.37 -5.26
N PRO A 23 -14.96 -4.56 -5.39
CA PRO A 23 -14.43 -5.63 -6.24
C PRO A 23 -14.23 -5.15 -7.69
N ILE A 24 -13.11 -5.55 -8.28
CA ILE A 24 -12.76 -5.32 -9.68
C ILE A 24 -12.77 -6.68 -10.37
N HIS A 25 -13.80 -6.93 -11.16
CA HIS A 25 -13.94 -8.16 -11.93
C HIS A 25 -12.99 -8.17 -13.12
N GLN A 26 -12.26 -9.27 -13.29
CA GLN A 26 -11.31 -9.42 -14.40
C GLN A 26 -12.01 -10.03 -15.63
N PRO A 27 -11.61 -9.66 -16.86
CA PRO A 27 -12.23 -10.18 -18.08
C PRO A 27 -12.12 -11.70 -18.25
N TRP A 28 -11.14 -12.34 -17.60
CA TRP A 28 -10.83 -13.77 -17.73
C TRP A 28 -11.28 -14.59 -16.51
N GLY A 29 -12.11 -14.01 -15.63
CA GLY A 29 -12.60 -14.64 -14.42
C GLY A 29 -11.86 -14.22 -13.15
N GLY A 30 -12.58 -14.30 -12.03
CA GLY A 30 -12.11 -13.83 -10.73
C GLY A 30 -12.30 -12.32 -10.51
N ALA A 31 -12.07 -11.89 -9.28
CA ALA A 31 -12.07 -10.49 -8.91
C ALA A 31 -10.99 -10.21 -7.86
N CYS A 32 -10.60 -8.95 -7.78
CA CYS A 32 -9.65 -8.49 -6.79
C CYS A 32 -10.10 -7.17 -6.20
N ARG A 33 -9.46 -6.76 -5.10
CA ARG A 33 -9.64 -5.43 -4.53
C ARG A 33 -8.29 -4.75 -4.41
N ILE A 34 -8.31 -3.43 -4.48
CA ILE A 34 -7.12 -2.61 -4.28
C ILE A 34 -7.19 -2.06 -2.86
N VAL A 35 -6.17 -2.40 -2.07
CA VAL A 35 -5.88 -1.75 -0.79
C VAL A 35 -4.92 -0.61 -1.07
N GLU A 36 -5.30 0.61 -0.67
CA GLU A 36 -4.43 1.78 -0.70
C GLU A 36 -4.31 2.35 0.72
N TRP A 37 -3.09 2.68 1.14
CA TRP A 37 -2.84 3.30 2.44
C TRP A 37 -1.81 4.41 2.34
N ILE A 38 -1.85 5.28 3.35
CA ILE A 38 -0.95 6.41 3.51
C ILE A 38 -0.16 6.19 4.79
N ASP A 39 1.16 6.17 4.71
CA ASP A 39 2.02 6.06 5.90
C ASP A 39 2.09 7.39 6.68
N THR A 40 2.85 7.42 7.78
CA THR A 40 3.03 8.64 8.59
C THR A 40 3.79 9.76 7.86
N ALA A 41 4.67 9.41 6.91
CA ALA A 41 5.36 10.36 6.04
C ALA A 41 4.47 10.91 4.92
N GLY A 42 3.28 10.35 4.74
CA GLY A 42 2.33 10.69 3.70
C GLY A 42 2.50 9.92 2.41
N GLN A 43 3.43 8.96 2.32
CA GLN A 43 3.61 8.12 1.14
C GLN A 43 2.38 7.26 0.92
N ILE A 44 1.93 7.20 -0.33
CA ILE A 44 0.84 6.34 -0.76
C ILE A 44 1.41 5.01 -1.25
N SER A 45 0.93 3.91 -0.68
CA SER A 45 1.24 2.56 -1.11
C SER A 45 -0.03 1.82 -1.50
N ARG A 46 0.11 0.86 -2.44
CA ARG A 46 -1.01 0.08 -2.99
C ARG A 46 -0.65 -1.39 -3.07
N ARG A 47 -1.61 -2.26 -2.79
CA ARG A 47 -1.53 -3.71 -3.04
C ARG A 47 -2.86 -4.24 -3.54
N VAL A 48 -2.78 -5.23 -4.41
CA VAL A 48 -3.92 -6.04 -4.82
C VAL A 48 -4.10 -7.16 -3.79
N VAL A 49 -5.33 -7.40 -3.40
CA VAL A 49 -5.77 -8.51 -2.54
C VAL A 49 -6.92 -9.27 -3.21
N ALA A 50 -7.23 -10.46 -2.72
CA ALA A 50 -8.39 -11.23 -3.16
C ALA A 50 -9.70 -10.45 -2.92
N GLU A 51 -10.75 -10.79 -3.67
CA GLU A 51 -12.08 -10.17 -3.54
C GLU A 51 -12.63 -10.25 -2.11
N ASP A 52 -12.47 -11.41 -1.47
CA ASP A 52 -12.99 -11.77 -0.15
C ASP A 52 -12.01 -11.50 1.00
N ALA A 53 -10.91 -10.80 0.72
CA ALA A 53 -9.89 -10.50 1.71
C ALA A 53 -10.48 -9.84 2.97
N THR A 54 -10.23 -10.46 4.11
CA THR A 54 -10.66 -10.01 5.42
C THR A 54 -9.85 -8.81 5.90
N ALA A 55 -10.37 -8.07 6.89
CA ALA A 55 -9.63 -6.96 7.51
C ALA A 55 -8.28 -7.40 8.10
N ALA A 56 -8.20 -8.63 8.63
CA ALA A 56 -6.96 -9.18 9.18
C ALA A 56 -5.91 -9.43 8.08
N GLU A 57 -6.34 -9.96 6.93
CA GLU A 57 -5.46 -10.20 5.78
C GLU A 57 -5.00 -8.90 5.12
N VAL A 58 -5.89 -7.90 5.06
CA VAL A 58 -5.52 -6.55 4.63
C VAL A 58 -4.44 -5.97 5.56
N ARG A 59 -4.63 -6.05 6.88
CA ARG A 59 -3.64 -5.57 7.85
C ARG A 59 -2.30 -6.31 7.71
N ALA A 60 -2.33 -7.63 7.57
CA ALA A 60 -1.14 -8.44 7.36
C ALA A 60 -0.43 -8.09 6.03
N THR A 61 -1.19 -7.78 4.98
CA THR A 61 -0.66 -7.33 3.69
C THR A 61 0.07 -5.99 3.80
N ILE A 62 -0.49 -5.05 4.56
CA ILE A 62 0.14 -3.75 4.84
C ILE A 62 1.44 -3.95 5.64
N ASN A 63 1.41 -4.76 6.71
CA ASN A 63 2.57 -4.98 7.57
C ASN A 63 3.75 -5.65 6.85
N ARG A 64 3.47 -6.61 5.96
CA ARG A 64 4.50 -7.29 5.16
C ARG A 64 4.97 -6.47 3.96
N HIS A 65 4.36 -5.31 3.69
CA HIS A 65 4.72 -4.52 2.53
C HIS A 65 6.12 -3.93 2.71
N VAL A 66 7.03 -4.38 1.86
CA VAL A 66 8.31 -3.72 1.64
C VAL A 66 8.17 -2.89 0.37
N GLU A 67 8.58 -1.62 0.43
CA GLU A 67 8.61 -0.75 -0.74
C GLU A 67 9.49 -1.38 -1.83
N GLY A 68 8.88 -1.72 -2.96
CA GLY A 68 9.59 -2.24 -4.12
C GLY A 68 10.48 -1.17 -4.75
N ARG A 69 11.47 -1.61 -5.53
CA ARG A 69 12.27 -0.70 -6.36
C ARG A 69 11.34 0.04 -7.32
N LYS A 70 11.30 1.37 -7.24
CA LYS A 70 10.57 2.21 -8.20
C LYS A 70 11.41 2.28 -9.47
N HIS A 71 10.88 1.72 -10.55
CA HIS A 71 11.46 1.86 -11.89
C HIS A 71 10.86 3.10 -12.51
N VAL A 72 11.72 4.05 -12.89
CA VAL A 72 11.34 5.29 -13.59
C VAL A 72 12.05 5.24 -14.93
N LEU A 73 11.31 5.39 -16.02
CA LEU A 73 11.86 5.50 -17.36
C LEU A 73 12.42 6.91 -17.57
N TYR A 74 13.35 7.05 -18.52
CA TYR A 74 14.05 8.33 -18.76
C TYR A 74 13.10 9.44 -19.23
N ASP A 75 12.02 9.06 -19.91
CA ASP A 75 10.97 9.93 -20.46
C ASP A 75 9.77 10.08 -19.52
N ASP A 76 9.74 9.43 -18.36
CA ASP A 76 8.75 9.71 -17.34
C ASP A 76 8.94 11.17 -16.88
N GLU A 77 7.99 12.04 -17.21
CA GLU A 77 7.91 13.38 -16.62
C GLU A 77 8.09 13.26 -15.10
N LYS A 78 8.78 14.22 -14.46
CA LYS A 78 9.06 14.22 -13.01
C LYS A 78 7.82 13.77 -12.23
N THR A 79 7.77 12.48 -11.90
CA THR A 79 6.53 11.87 -11.41
C THR A 79 5.98 12.70 -10.25
N PRO A 80 4.68 13.04 -10.24
CA PRO A 80 4.11 13.83 -9.17
C PRO A 80 4.37 13.16 -7.82
N ARG A 81 4.45 13.98 -6.76
CA ARG A 81 4.65 13.50 -5.40
C ARG A 81 3.61 12.43 -5.08
N GLN A 82 4.05 11.20 -4.84
CA GLN A 82 3.22 10.13 -4.29
C GLN A 82 2.94 10.34 -2.79
N THR A 83 3.04 11.58 -2.30
CA THR A 83 2.81 11.94 -0.92
C THR A 83 1.61 12.85 -0.78
N LEU A 84 0.73 12.52 0.17
CA LEU A 84 -0.38 13.38 0.54
C LEU A 84 0.04 14.28 1.71
N PRO A 85 -0.01 15.62 1.55
CA PRO A 85 0.31 16.54 2.63
C PRO A 85 -0.63 16.29 3.82
N ARG A 86 -0.12 16.55 5.03
CA ARG A 86 -0.96 16.51 6.22
C ARG A 86 -1.88 17.72 6.15
N GLN A 87 -3.20 17.52 6.09
CA GLN A 87 -4.13 18.63 6.21
C GLN A 87 -4.07 19.12 7.66
N THR A 88 -3.40 20.25 7.88
CA THR A 88 -3.56 21.01 9.12
C THR A 88 -4.98 21.55 9.07
N VAL A 89 -5.84 21.11 9.99
CA VAL A 89 -7.16 21.72 10.15
C VAL A 89 -6.90 23.19 10.40
N ALA A 90 -7.27 24.06 9.45
CA ALA A 90 -7.27 25.48 9.69
C ALA A 90 -8.21 25.69 10.88
N ARG A 91 -7.65 26.05 12.04
CA ARG A 91 -8.44 26.47 13.18
C ARG A 91 -9.30 27.63 12.69
N ARG A 92 -10.60 27.38 12.52
CA ARG A 92 -11.61 28.42 12.41
C ARG A 92 -11.83 29.06 13.77
#